data_AF-A0A348DBQ4-F1
#
_entry.id   AF-A0A348DBQ4-F1
#
_cell.length_a   1.000
_cell.length_b   1.000
_cell.length_c   1.000
_cell.angle_alpha   90.00
_cell.angle_beta   90.00
_cell.angle_gamma   90.00
#
_symmetry.space_group_name_H-M   'P 1'
#
loop_
_entity.id
_entity.type
_entity.pdbx_description
1 polymer ?
#
loop_
_entity_poly.entity_id
_entity_poly.type
_entity_poly.pdbx_seq_one_letter_code
_entity_poly.pdbx_strand_id
1 'polypeptide(L)' 'MYETMIQIELCGILGKTFGKVHHRLISTTHEATRALAATIPGFEKFMISSLTCPHD' A
#
# COMPACT_ATOMS: atom_id res chain seq x y z
N MET A 1 18.57 2.84 -15.21
CA MET A 1 17.44 2.32 -14.41
C MET A 1 16.29 2.09 -15.35
N TYR A 2 15.70 0.89 -15.35
CA TYR A 2 14.49 0.64 -16.13
C TYR A 2 13.29 0.90 -15.23
N GLU A 3 12.34 1.69 -15.72
CA GLU A 3 11.11 1.98 -15.01
C GLU A 3 10.12 0.84 -15.27
N THR A 4 10.17 -0.21 -14.44
CA THR A 4 9.19 -1.30 -14.54
C THR A 4 7.91 -0.90 -13.84
N MET A 5 6.80 -0.93 -14.58
CA MET A 5 5.47 -0.84 -14.01
C MET A 5 5.16 -2.17 -13.30
N ILE A 6 5.06 -2.11 -11.97
CA ILE A 6 4.72 -3.25 -11.13
C ILE A 6 3.25 -3.18 -10.75
N GLN A 7 2.57 -4.31 -10.86
CA GLN A 7 1.22 -4.49 -10.33
C GLN A 7 1.32 -4.90 -8.86
N ILE A 8 0.73 -4.11 -7.98
CA ILE A 8 0.60 -4.38 -6.55
C ILE A 8 -0.85 -4.77 -6.29
N GLU A 9 -1.05 -5.96 -5.73
CA GLU A 9 -2.37 -6.45 -5.34
C GLU A 9 -2.58 -6.34 -3.84
N LEU A 10 -3.61 -5.60 -3.45
CA LEU A 10 -4.08 -5.52 -2.07
C LEU A 10 -5.18 -6.55 -1.85
N CYS A 11 -5.00 -7.39 -0.83
CA CYS A 11 -5.94 -8.44 -0.46
C CYS A 11 -6.71 -8.09 0.83
N GLY A 12 -7.77 -8.84 1.10
CA GLY A 12 -8.55 -8.71 2.34
C GLY A 12 -9.17 -7.32 2.51
N ILE A 13 -9.00 -6.73 3.69
CA ILE A 13 -9.56 -5.41 4.01
C ILE A 13 -8.88 -4.28 3.24
N LEU A 14 -7.59 -4.39 2.94
CA LEU A 14 -6.86 -3.39 2.15
C LEU A 14 -7.45 -3.27 0.74
N GLY A 15 -7.73 -4.40 0.09
CA GLY A 15 -8.33 -4.43 -1.25
C GLY A 15 -9.76 -3.87 -1.29
N LYS A 16 -10.53 -4.06 -0.21
CA LYS A 16 -11.89 -3.50 -0.08
C LYS A 16 -11.87 -1.99 0.19
N THR A 17 -10.90 -1.50 0.97
CA THR A 17 -10.83 -0.10 1.39
C THR A 17 -10.15 0.78 0.35
N PHE A 18 -9.06 0.32 -0.28
CA PHE A 18 -8.21 1.16 -1.14
C PHE A 18 -8.23 0.74 -2.61
N GLY A 19 -8.88 -0.38 -2.93
CA GLY A 19 -8.87 -0.98 -4.26
C GLY A 19 -7.93 -2.18 -4.33
N LYS A 20 -8.26 -3.15 -5.18
CA LYS A 20 -7.55 -4.44 -5.24
C LYS A 20 -6.22 -4.35 -6.01
N VAL A 21 -6.18 -3.59 -7.10
CA VAL A 21 -5.04 -3.61 -8.03
C VAL A 21 -4.51 -2.19 -8.22
N HIS A 22 -3.22 -2.01 -7.99
CA HIS A 22 -2.52 -0.73 -8.17
C HIS A 22 -1.29 -0.92 -9.05
N HIS A 23 -1.19 -0.13 -10.11
CA HIS A 23 0.01 -0.09 -10.94
C HIS A 23 0.93 1.03 -10.43
N ARG A 24 2.17 0.70 -10.08
CA ARG A 24 3.16 1.66 -9.56
C ARG A 24 4.51 1.42 -10.21
N LEU A 25 5.23 2.51 -10.37
CA LEU A 25 6.56 2.54 -10.96
C LEU A 25 7.54 2.52 -9.79
N ILE A 26 7.97 1.31 -9.42
CA ILE A 26 8.82 1.03 -8.26
C ILE A 26 9.94 0.09 -8.68
N SER A 27 11.11 0.23 -8.06
CA SER A 27 12.27 -0.61 -8.37
C SER A 27 12.32 -1.85 -7.46
N THR A 28 11.74 -1.78 -6.26
CA THR A 28 11.74 -2.88 -5.29
C THR A 28 10.41 -3.01 -4.54
N THR A 29 10.11 -4.20 -4.02
CA THR A 29 8.91 -4.47 -3.22
C THR A 29 8.81 -3.59 -1.96
N HIS A 30 9.94 -3.19 -1.37
CA HIS A 30 9.95 -2.30 -0.20
C HIS A 30 9.38 -0.91 -0.51
N GLU A 31 9.51 -0.47 -1.76
CA GLU A 31 8.95 0.81 -2.21
C GLU A 31 7.44 0.73 -2.45
N ALA A 32 6.86 -0.46 -2.61
CA ALA A 32 5.43 -0.63 -2.86
C ALA A 32 4.57 0.06 -1.78
N THR A 33 4.85 -0.22 -0.51
CA THR A 33 4.10 0.37 0.61
C THR A 33 4.26 1.88 0.66
N ARG A 34 5.48 2.41 0.43
CA ARG A 34 5.74 3.86 0.38
C ARG A 34 5.04 4.54 -0.80
N ALA A 35 5.08 3.92 -1.97
CA ALA A 35 4.41 4.43 -3.18
C ALA A 35 2.89 4.45 -3.00
N LEU A 36 2.32 3.42 -2.37
CA LEU A 36 0.89 3.39 -2.01
C LEU A 36 0.57 4.47 -0.96
N ALA A 37 1.35 4.58 0.11
CA ALA A 37 1.18 5.62 1.14
C ALA A 37 1.21 7.05 0.58
N ALA A 38 2.12 7.33 -0.35
CA ALA A 38 2.25 8.65 -0.97
C ALA A 38 1.13 8.99 -1.96
N THR A 39 0.47 7.98 -2.54
CA THR A 39 -0.52 8.17 -3.61
C THR A 39 -1.96 7.92 -3.17
N ILE A 40 -2.16 7.18 -2.08
CA ILE A 40 -3.46 6.80 -1.56
C ILE A 40 -3.65 7.51 -0.21
N PRO A 41 -4.49 8.56 -0.14
CA PRO A 41 -4.72 9.28 1.10
C PRO A 41 -5.29 8.36 2.17
N GLY A 42 -4.72 8.43 3.37
CA GLY A 42 -5.15 7.61 4.51
C GLY A 42 -4.56 6.18 4.54
N PHE A 43 -3.84 5.74 3.51
CA PHE A 43 -3.22 4.42 3.47
C PHE A 43 -2.15 4.25 4.56
N GLU A 44 -1.24 5.22 4.70
CA GLU A 44 -0.21 5.19 5.75
C GLU A 44 -0.83 5.13 7.15
N LYS A 45 -1.82 5.98 7.41
CA LYS A 45 -2.53 6.02 8.70
C LYS A 45 -3.24 4.70 8.99
N PHE A 46 -3.84 4.07 7.98
CA PHE A 46 -4.47 2.75 8.11
C PHE A 46 -3.46 1.65 8.46
N MET A 47 -2.28 1.67 7.82
CA MET A 47 -1.20 0.73 8.10
C MET A 47 -0.65 0.89 9.52
N ILE A 48 -0.46 2.13 9.98
CA ILE A 48 0.01 2.42 11.35
C ILE A 48 -1.07 2.04 12.38
N SER A 49 -2.32 2.42 12.13
CA SER A 49 -3.44 2.15 13.04
C SER A 49 -3.75 0.65 13.17
N SER A 50 -3.51 -0.14 12.13
CA SER A 50 -3.69 -1.60 12.19
C SER A 50 -2.63 -2.28 13.07
N LEU A 51 -1.48 -1.64 13.30
CA LEU A 51 -0.42 -2.15 14.16
C LEU A 51 -0.71 -1.90 15.65
N THR A 52 -1.48 -0.86 15.95
CA THR A 52 -1.85 -0.49 17.31
C THR A 52 -3.26 -0.99 17.60
N CYS A 53 -3.39 -2.26 18.00
CA CYS A 53 -4.54 -2.64 18.81
C CYS A 53 -4.46 -1.80 20.10
N PRO A 54 -5.41 -0.90 20.40
CA PRO A 54 -5.53 -0.41 21.76
C PRO A 54 -5.78 -1.64 22.63
N HIS A 55 -4.78 -1.98 23.43
CA HIS A 55 -4.92 -2.96 24.50
C HIS A 55 -5.97 -2.36 25.44
N ASP A 56 -7.20 -2.89 25.36
CA ASP A 56 -8.17 -2.81 26.45
C ASP A 56 -7.70 -3.75 27.58
#